data_AF-A0A7J2LX77-F1
#
_entry.id   AF-A0A7J2LX77-F1
#
_cell.length_a   1.000
_cell.length_b   1.000
_cell.length_c   1.000
_cell.angle_alpha   90.00
_cell.angle_beta   90.00
_cell.angle_gamma   90.00
#
_symmetry.space_group_name_H-M   'P 1'
#
loop_
_entity.id
_entity.type
_entity.pdbx_description
1 polymer ?
#
loop_
_entity_poly.entity_id
_entity_poly.type
_entity_poly.pdbx_seq_one_letter_code
_entity_poly.pdbx_strand_id
1 'polypeptide(L)'
;MLTLPTGPNAFLTFTVALLVGIGIGIIGFALGRILAPTRELPKKKERYECGNPPKGRARGIFTMQYYPYLIIFLTVEPVAIYGFLAALAAHDYTLRVAGLLGGMILLLAPSLVFGLKWAGRLEVWSVE
;
A
#
# COMPACT_ATOMS: atom_id res chain seq x y z
N MET A 1 -9.78 -7.35 -32.58
CA MET A 1 -10.55 -6.72 -31.48
C MET A 1 -10.50 -7.65 -30.29
N LEU A 2 -9.81 -7.29 -29.22
CA LEU A 2 -9.85 -8.04 -27.96
C LEU A 2 -11.26 -7.81 -27.38
N THR A 3 -12.13 -8.81 -27.40
CA THR A 3 -13.45 -8.69 -26.79
C THR A 3 -13.26 -8.56 -25.29
N LEU A 4 -13.41 -7.34 -24.76
CA LEU A 4 -13.40 -7.13 -23.32
C LEU A 4 -14.47 -8.03 -22.70
N PRO A 5 -14.14 -8.87 -21.71
CA PRO A 5 -15.12 -9.76 -21.14
C PRO A 5 -16.17 -8.91 -20.43
N THR A 6 -17.44 -9.09 -20.80
CA THR A 6 -18.60 -8.36 -20.24
C THR A 6 -19.48 -9.32 -19.44
N GLY A 7 -20.01 -8.88 -18.29
CA GLY A 7 -20.89 -9.69 -17.44
C GLY A 7 -20.16 -10.80 -16.65
N PRO A 8 -20.77 -11.99 -16.43
CA PRO A 8 -20.18 -13.09 -15.65
C PRO A 8 -18.81 -13.56 -16.15
N ASN A 9 -18.57 -13.44 -17.46
CA ASN A 9 -17.28 -13.79 -18.06
C ASN A 9 -16.15 -12.86 -17.61
N ALA A 10 -16.45 -11.58 -17.33
CA ALA A 10 -15.46 -10.62 -16.81
C ALA A 10 -14.95 -11.02 -15.43
N PHE A 11 -15.90 -11.39 -14.56
CA PHE A 11 -15.60 -11.86 -13.22
C PHE A 11 -14.79 -13.15 -13.25
N LEU A 12 -15.15 -14.09 -14.12
CA LEU A 12 -14.40 -15.32 -14.32
C LEU A 12 -12.97 -15.04 -14.82
N THR A 13 -12.81 -14.19 -15.84
CA THR A 13 -11.49 -13.81 -16.36
C THR A 13 -10.62 -13.16 -15.28
N PHE A 14 -11.16 -12.21 -14.52
CA PHE A 14 -10.44 -11.56 -13.42
C PHE A 14 -10.02 -12.57 -12.33
N THR A 15 -10.95 -13.44 -11.93
CA THR A 15 -10.71 -14.45 -10.90
C THR A 15 -9.61 -15.42 -11.34
N VAL A 16 -9.68 -15.91 -12.58
CA VAL A 16 -8.65 -16.80 -13.13
C VAL A 16 -7.30 -16.08 -13.21
N ALA A 17 -7.26 -14.83 -13.70
CA ALA A 17 -6.01 -14.06 -13.76
C ALA A 17 -5.38 -13.85 -12.37
N LEU A 18 -6.19 -13.54 -11.36
CA LEU A 18 -5.73 -13.40 -9.98
C LEU A 18 -5.16 -14.72 -9.43
N LEU A 19 -5.88 -15.82 -9.62
CA LEU A 19 -5.45 -17.15 -9.19
C LEU A 19 -4.17 -17.60 -9.88
N VAL A 20 -4.02 -17.31 -11.18
CA VAL A 20 -2.79 -17.59 -11.92
C VAL A 20 -1.63 -16.76 -11.37
N GLY A 21 -1.82 -15.45 -11.13
CA GLY A 21 -0.78 -14.59 -10.56
C GLY A 21 -0.29 -15.06 -9.18
N ILE A 22 -1.23 -15.39 -8.29
CA ILE A 22 -0.92 -15.95 -6.97
C ILE A 22 -0.26 -17.33 -7.12
N GLY A 23 -0.80 -18.18 -7.99
CA GLY A 23 -0.32 -19.53 -8.24
C GLY A 23 1.13 -19.56 -8.73
N ILE A 24 1.50 -18.66 -9.65
CA ILE A 24 2.89 -18.51 -10.12
C ILE A 24 3.83 -18.17 -8.95
N GLY A 25 3.42 -17.25 -8.06
CA GLY A 25 4.20 -16.91 -6.87
C GLY A 25 4.40 -18.09 -5.92
N ILE A 26 3.33 -18.86 -5.67
CA ILE A 26 3.38 -20.06 -4.83
C ILE A 26 4.27 -21.15 -5.46
N ILE A 27 4.12 -21.41 -6.75
CA ILE A 27 4.93 -22.39 -7.48
C ILE A 27 6.40 -21.97 -7.46
N GLY A 28 6.70 -20.69 -7.71
CA GLY A 28 8.07 -20.16 -7.64
C GLY A 28 8.70 -20.33 -6.25
N PHE A 29 7.96 -20.03 -5.19
CA PHE A 29 8.41 -20.26 -3.82
C PHE A 29 8.64 -21.75 -3.52
N ALA A 30 7.72 -22.62 -3.92
CA ALA A 30 7.82 -24.06 -3.72
C ALA A 30 9.02 -24.67 -4.47
N LEU A 31 9.18 -24.33 -5.75
CA LEU A 31 10.33 -24.74 -6.54
C LEU A 31 11.64 -24.23 -5.94
N GLY A 32 11.68 -22.97 -5.51
CA GLY A 32 12.85 -22.40 -4.81
C GLY A 32 13.21 -23.20 -3.56
N ARG A 33 12.22 -23.66 -2.79
CA ARG A 33 12.45 -24.47 -1.59
C ARG A 33 12.87 -25.92 -1.88
N ILE A 34 12.39 -26.51 -2.98
CA ILE A 34 12.70 -27.89 -3.38
C ILE A 34 14.08 -27.98 -4.07
N LEU A 35 14.38 -27.04 -4.95
CA LEU A 35 15.59 -27.05 -5.77
C LEU A 35 16.81 -26.44 -5.06
N ALA A 36 16.60 -25.54 -4.09
CA ALA A 36 17.72 -24.91 -3.39
C ALA A 36 18.44 -25.93 -2.48
N PRO A 37 19.79 -25.95 -2.50
CA PRO A 37 20.55 -26.78 -1.58
C PRO A 37 20.37 -26.27 -0.14
N THR A 38 19.66 -27.03 0.68
CA THR A 38 19.44 -26.70 2.09
C THR A 38 20.53 -27.34 2.96
N ARG A 39 21.28 -26.51 3.68
CA ARG A 39 22.16 -26.95 4.77
C ARG A 39 21.78 -26.19 6.04
N GLU A 40 21.19 -26.90 6.99
CA GLU A 40 20.75 -26.40 8.29
C GLU A 40 21.98 -26.10 9.17
N LEU A 41 22.37 -24.83 9.25
CA LEU A 41 23.41 -24.36 10.19
C LEU A 41 22.78 -23.35 11.15
N PRO A 42 22.97 -23.50 12.47
CA PRO A 42 22.53 -22.51 13.45
C PRO A 42 23.01 -21.09 13.12
N LYS A 43 24.28 -20.94 12.72
CA LYS A 43 24.87 -19.66 12.31
C LYS A 43 24.18 -18.99 11.11
N LYS A 44 23.56 -19.76 10.20
CA LYS A 44 22.80 -19.18 9.06
C LYS A 44 21.47 -18.59 9.49
N LYS A 45 20.97 -18.98 10.68
CA LYS A 45 19.73 -18.48 11.29
C LYS A 45 19.99 -17.36 12.30
N GLU A 46 21.25 -17.15 12.67
CA GLU A 46 21.66 -16.03 13.51
C GLU A 46 21.55 -14.71 12.72
N ARG A 47 21.30 -13.63 13.45
CA ARG A 47 21.21 -12.29 12.87
C ARG A 47 22.60 -11.86 12.37
N TYR A 48 22.62 -11.18 11.23
CA TYR A 48 23.85 -10.63 10.71
C TYR A 48 24.32 -9.42 11.54
N GLU A 49 25.49 -9.55 12.17
CA GLU A 49 26.20 -8.46 12.86
C GLU A 49 27.71 -8.47 12.49
N CYS A 50 28.03 -8.51 11.19
CA CYS A 50 29.40 -8.50 10.67
C CYS A 50 30.35 -9.54 11.32
N GLY A 51 29.82 -10.72 11.68
CA GLY A 51 30.57 -11.81 12.32
C GLY A 51 30.62 -11.75 13.85
N ASN A 52 30.12 -10.68 14.47
CA ASN A 52 29.97 -10.61 15.92
C ASN A 52 28.75 -11.44 16.37
N PRO A 53 28.81 -12.18 17.49
CA PRO A 53 27.64 -12.86 18.02
C PRO A 53 26.56 -11.82 18.37
N PRO A 54 25.32 -11.99 17.89
CA PRO A 54 24.28 -10.98 18.06
C PRO A 54 23.94 -10.80 19.54
N LYS A 55 23.93 -9.55 20.01
CA LYS A 55 23.63 -9.21 21.40
C LYS A 55 22.47 -8.21 21.49
N GLY A 56 21.55 -8.48 22.41
CA GLY A 56 20.43 -7.57 22.68
C GLY A 56 19.34 -7.55 21.59
N ARG A 57 18.49 -6.53 21.69
CA ARG A 57 17.31 -6.34 20.84
C ARG A 57 17.68 -5.50 19.62
N ALA A 58 17.70 -6.08 18.41
CA ALA A 58 18.04 -5.34 17.18
C ALA A 58 16.95 -4.40 16.65
N ARG A 59 15.73 -4.47 17.17
CA ARG A 59 14.61 -3.64 16.71
C ARG A 59 14.05 -2.84 17.87
N GLY A 60 14.40 -1.55 17.90
CA GLY A 60 13.76 -0.54 18.75
C GLY A 60 12.40 -0.11 18.18
N ILE A 61 11.64 0.63 18.98
CA ILE A 61 10.51 1.40 18.48
C ILE A 61 11.12 2.62 17.80
N PHE A 62 11.14 2.63 16.47
CA PHE A 62 11.47 3.83 15.72
C PHE A 62 10.19 4.65 15.55
N THR A 63 10.26 5.95 15.80
CA THR A 63 9.22 6.89 15.39
C THR A 63 8.99 6.75 13.90
N MET A 64 7.71 6.63 13.50
CA MET A 64 7.32 6.52 12.10
C MET A 64 7.54 7.88 11.42
N GLN A 65 8.75 8.11 10.90
CA GLN A 65 9.06 9.30 10.07
C GLN A 65 8.11 9.44 8.87
N TYR A 66 7.53 8.33 8.43
CA TYR A 66 6.56 8.27 7.34
C TYR A 66 5.12 8.54 7.76
N TYR A 67 4.84 8.78 9.04
CA TYR A 67 3.48 8.99 9.53
C TYR A 67 2.75 10.18 8.86
N PRO A 68 3.37 11.37 8.70
CA PRO A 68 2.72 12.47 7.97
C PRO A 68 2.44 12.14 6.50
N TYR A 69 3.30 11.34 5.87
CA TYR A 69 3.09 10.89 4.49
C TYR A 69 1.91 9.93 4.38
N LEU A 70 1.68 9.07 5.38
CA LEU A 70 0.48 8.23 5.45
C LEU A 70 -0.80 9.08 5.55
N ILE A 71 -0.77 10.17 6.32
CA ILE A 71 -1.91 11.09 6.43
C ILE A 71 -2.18 11.78 5.09
N ILE A 72 -1.15 12.24 4.39
CA ILE A 72 -1.30 12.82 3.04
C ILE A 72 -1.91 11.78 2.09
N PHE A 73 -1.39 10.57 2.08
CA PHE A 73 -1.91 9.50 1.23
C PHE A 73 -3.39 9.20 1.52
N LEU A 74 -3.74 8.99 2.79
CA LEU A 74 -5.11 8.66 3.22
C LEU A 74 -6.12 9.80 3.01
N THR A 75 -5.65 11.04 2.86
CA THR A 75 -6.53 12.18 2.56
C THR A 75 -6.71 12.38 1.06
N VAL A 76 -5.64 12.23 0.27
CA VAL A 76 -5.68 12.45 -1.18
C VAL A 76 -6.29 11.26 -1.93
N GLU A 77 -6.00 10.02 -1.51
CA GLU A 77 -6.46 8.82 -2.22
C GLU A 77 -8.00 8.73 -2.31
N PRO A 78 -8.77 8.91 -1.22
CA PRO A 78 -10.22 8.94 -1.33
C PRO A 78 -10.70 10.07 -2.24
N VAL A 79 -10.11 11.27 -2.14
CA VAL A 79 -10.51 12.43 -2.97
C VAL A 79 -10.32 12.12 -4.46
N ALA A 80 -9.23 11.44 -4.81
CA ALA A 80 -8.97 11.03 -6.19
C ALA A 80 -9.97 9.97 -6.68
N ILE A 81 -10.23 8.93 -5.87
CA ILE A 81 -11.16 7.85 -6.23
C ILE A 81 -12.58 8.41 -6.39
N TYR A 82 -13.08 9.11 -5.39
CA TYR A 82 -14.43 9.69 -5.42
C TYR A 82 -14.52 10.84 -6.41
N GLY A 83 -13.46 11.61 -6.64
CA GLY A 83 -13.40 12.62 -7.68
C GLY A 83 -13.56 12.02 -9.08
N PHE A 84 -12.91 10.88 -9.34
CA PHE A 84 -13.08 10.14 -10.60
C PHE A 84 -14.51 9.61 -10.76
N LEU A 85 -15.06 8.95 -9.73
CA LEU A 85 -16.44 8.45 -9.75
C LEU A 85 -17.47 9.57 -9.90
N ALA A 86 -17.25 10.69 -9.22
CA ALA A 86 -18.05 11.91 -9.34
C ALA A 86 -18.04 12.46 -10.76
N ALA A 87 -16.88 12.50 -11.41
CA ALA A 87 -16.76 12.96 -12.79
C ALA A 87 -17.58 12.11 -13.77
N LEU A 88 -17.67 10.79 -13.56
CA LEU A 88 -18.51 9.91 -14.37
C LEU A 88 -20.01 10.17 -14.15
N ALA A 89 -20.41 10.48 -12.92
CA ALA A 89 -21.81 10.70 -12.53
C ALA A 89 -22.31 12.15 -12.69
N ALA A 90 -21.42 13.11 -13.02
CA ALA A 90 -21.71 14.54 -12.97
C ALA A 90 -22.78 15.01 -13.97
N HIS A 91 -23.08 14.23 -15.01
CA HIS A 91 -24.02 14.59 -16.07
C HIS A 91 -25.47 14.75 -15.58
N ASP A 92 -25.91 13.91 -14.64
CA ASP A 92 -27.31 13.92 -14.15
C ASP A 92 -27.50 14.72 -12.86
N TYR A 93 -26.45 14.85 -12.04
CA TYR A 93 -26.55 15.35 -10.67
C TYR A 93 -25.44 16.32 -10.28
N THR A 94 -25.02 17.20 -11.20
CA THR A 94 -23.82 18.04 -11.06
C THR A 94 -23.75 18.76 -9.72
N LEU A 95 -24.82 19.45 -9.29
CA LEU A 95 -24.81 20.23 -8.04
C LEU A 95 -24.70 19.35 -6.78
N ARG A 96 -25.37 18.20 -6.76
CA ARG A 96 -25.32 17.26 -5.62
C ARG A 96 -23.96 16.59 -5.52
N VAL A 97 -23.43 16.14 -6.65
CA VAL A 97 -22.11 15.50 -6.74
C VAL A 97 -20.99 16.49 -6.38
N ALA A 98 -21.06 17.73 -6.88
CA ALA A 98 -20.13 18.78 -6.50
C ALA A 98 -20.23 19.13 -5.00
N GLY A 99 -21.43 19.17 -4.44
CA GLY A 99 -21.63 19.39 -3.00
C GLY A 99 -21.03 18.27 -2.14
N LEU A 100 -21.21 17.01 -2.52
CA LEU A 100 -20.63 15.85 -1.83
C LEU A 100 -19.09 15.86 -1.91
N LEU A 101 -18.53 16.06 -3.10
CA LEU A 101 -17.08 16.13 -3.29
C LEU A 101 -16.48 17.32 -2.55
N GLY A 102 -17.12 18.49 -2.60
CA GLY A 102 -16.70 19.68 -1.88
C GLY A 102 -16.76 19.50 -0.36
N GLY A 103 -17.83 18.90 0.17
CA GLY A 103 -17.96 18.59 1.60
C GLY A 103 -16.88 17.61 2.08
N MET A 104 -16.57 16.60 1.26
CA MET A 104 -15.50 15.65 1.56
C MET A 104 -14.11 16.30 1.55
N ILE A 105 -13.80 17.13 0.54
CA ILE A 105 -12.55 17.89 0.50
C ILE A 105 -12.43 18.79 1.73
N LEU A 106 -13.51 19.48 2.10
CA LEU A 106 -13.52 20.36 3.27
C LEU A 106 -13.25 19.58 4.57
N LEU A 107 -13.84 18.39 4.71
CA LEU A 107 -13.61 17.51 5.86
C LEU A 107 -12.16 17.00 5.95
N LEU A 108 -11.54 16.69 4.81
CA LEU A 108 -10.18 16.13 4.74
C LEU A 108 -9.08 17.20 4.64
N ALA A 109 -9.43 18.46 4.35
CA ALA A 109 -8.47 19.54 4.24
C ALA A 109 -7.63 19.76 5.52
N PRO A 110 -8.19 19.73 6.75
CA PRO A 110 -7.39 19.90 7.96
C PRO A 110 -6.33 18.82 8.16
N SER A 111 -6.67 17.55 7.90
CA SER A 111 -5.72 16.44 8.00
C SER A 111 -4.67 16.48 6.89
N LEU A 112 -5.04 16.89 5.67
CA LEU A 112 -4.08 17.11 4.59
C LEU A 112 -3.09 18.24 4.93
N VAL A 113 -3.58 19.37 5.44
CA VAL A 113 -2.73 20.50 5.89
C VAL A 113 -1.80 20.06 7.01
N PHE A 114 -2.28 19.27 7.96
CA PHE A 114 -1.43 18.67 9.00
C PHE A 114 -0.34 17.81 8.36
N GLY A 115 -0.70 16.86 7.50
CA GLY A 115 0.24 15.97 6.82
C GLY A 115 1.33 16.75 6.07
N LEU A 116 0.94 17.76 5.27
CA LEU A 116 1.87 18.60 4.50
C LEU A 116 2.79 19.45 5.36
N LYS A 117 2.29 20.02 6.47
CA LYS A 117 3.08 20.86 7.38
C LYS A 117 4.19 20.07 8.09
N TRP A 118 3.93 18.79 8.37
CA TRP A 118 4.86 17.95 9.13
C TRP A 118 5.65 16.96 8.28
N ALA A 119 5.26 16.75 7.02
CA ALA A 119 6.05 16.00 6.05
C ALA A 119 7.41 16.65 5.84
N GLY A 120 8.46 15.83 5.72
CA GLY A 120 9.85 16.29 5.51
C GLY A 120 10.56 16.85 6.74
N ARG A 121 9.88 17.05 7.87
CA ARG A 121 10.51 17.56 9.11
C ARG A 121 11.14 16.43 9.94
N LEU A 122 12.22 15.84 9.43
CA LEU A 122 12.88 14.67 10.02
C LEU A 122 13.26 14.85 11.49
N GLU A 123 13.68 16.05 11.89
CA GLU A 123 14.08 16.39 13.27
C GLU A 123 12.97 16.12 14.30
N VAL A 124 11.69 16.32 13.93
CA VAL A 124 10.54 16.08 14.83
C VAL A 124 10.29 14.59 15.03
N TRP A 125 10.75 13.79 14.08
CA TRP A 125 10.47 12.36 13.98
C TRP A 125 11.73 11.51 14.14
N SER A 126 12.86 12.12 14.49
CA SER A 126 14.09 11.41 14.84
C SER A 126 14.11 11.26 16.36
N VAL A 127 14.27 10.03 16.83
CA VAL A 127 14.64 9.79 18.22
C VAL A 127 16.16 9.86 18.25
N GLU A 128 16.70 11.06 18.49
CA GLU A 128 18.06 11.18 19.04
C GLU A 128 18.06 10.74 20.51
#